data_AF-A0A388Q1H1-F1
#
_entry.id   AF-A0A388Q1H1-F1
#
_cell.length_a   1.000
_cell.length_b   1.000
_cell.length_c   1.000
_cell.angle_alpha   90.00
_cell.angle_beta   90.00
_cell.angle_gamma   90.00
#
_symmetry.space_group_name_H-M   'P 1'
#
loop_
_entity.id
_entity.type
_entity.pdbx_description
1 polymer ?
#
loop_
_entity_poly.entity_id
_entity_poly.type
_entity_poly.pdbx_seq_one_letter_code
_entity_poly.pdbx_strand_id
1 'polypeptide(L)'
;MVLYLIPFISAFIGWFTNWIAIKMLFHPKEEKNILGLKIQGIFPKRQQQFAEKLGQLVSRELISFSDIANKINNPETIARAMPSSKSISINLLK
;
A
#
# COMPACT_ATOMS: atom_id res chain seq x y z
N MET A 1 -10.11 34.47 26.59
CA MET A 1 -10.00 33.03 26.94
C MET A 1 -10.84 32.15 26.01
N VAL A 2 -12.15 32.38 25.89
CA VAL A 2 -13.08 31.52 25.11
C VAL A 2 -12.81 31.53 23.59
N LEU A 3 -12.25 32.61 23.03
CA LEU A 3 -11.97 32.74 21.59
C LEU A 3 -11.00 31.68 21.04
N TYR A 4 -10.04 31.20 21.84
CA TYR A 4 -9.10 30.15 21.45
C TYR A 4 -9.67 28.73 21.63
N LEU A 5 -10.77 28.60 22.38
CA LEU A 5 -11.38 27.30 22.67
C LEU A 5 -12.14 26.75 21.45
N ILE A 6 -12.78 27.63 20.69
CA ILE A 6 -13.53 27.29 19.47
C ILE A 6 -12.64 26.62 18.40
N PRO A 7 -11.52 27.21 17.95
CA PRO A 7 -10.65 26.58 16.96
C PRO A 7 -10.01 25.29 17.48
N PHE A 8 -9.75 25.19 18.79
CA PHE A 8 -9.16 24.00 19.38
C PHE A 8 -10.13 22.81 19.38
N ILE A 9 -11.38 23.05 19.79
CA ILE A 9 -12.42 22.03 19.79
C ILE A 9 -12.76 21.61 18.35
N SER A 10 -12.86 22.56 17.42
CA SER A 10 -13.15 22.24 16.02
C SER A 10 -12.01 21.45 15.36
N ALA A 11 -10.75 21.79 15.63
CA ALA A 11 -9.61 21.01 15.19
C ALA A 11 -9.61 19.60 15.78
N PHE A 12 -9.91 19.46 17.07
CA PHE A 12 -10.00 18.16 17.74
C PHE A 12 -11.10 17.28 17.15
N ILE A 13 -12.31 17.82 16.97
CA ILE A 13 -13.44 17.09 16.39
C ILE A 13 -13.16 16.72 14.93
N GLY A 14 -12.60 17.64 14.14
CA GLY A 14 -12.21 17.40 12.76
C GLY A 14 -11.19 16.28 12.64
N TRP A 15 -10.13 16.34 13.46
CA TRP A 15 -9.11 15.30 13.53
C TRP A 15 -9.69 13.95 13.95
N PHE A 16 -10.47 13.93 15.03
CA PHE A 16 -11.06 12.72 15.59
C PHE A 16 -12.01 12.04 14.61
N THR A 17 -12.88 12.82 13.97
CA THR A 17 -13.83 12.30 12.98
C THR A 17 -13.10 11.77 11.74
N ASN A 18 -12.07 12.48 11.25
CA ASN A 18 -11.28 12.01 10.12
C ASN A 18 -10.54 10.70 10.44
N TRP A 19 -10.01 10.56 11.65
CA TRP A 19 -9.40 9.31 12.10
C TRP A 19 -10.40 8.15 12.12
N ILE A 20 -11.62 8.39 12.62
CA ILE A 20 -12.69 7.39 12.61
C ILE A 20 -13.11 7.04 11.17
N ALA A 21 -13.26 8.02 10.29
CA ALA A 21 -13.60 7.81 8.88
C ALA A 21 -12.57 6.90 8.18
N ILE A 22 -11.28 7.18 8.36
CA ILE A 22 -10.22 6.32 7.84
C ILE A 22 -10.36 4.91 8.42
N LYS A 23 -10.51 4.77 9.75
CA LYS A 23 -10.64 3.45 10.38
C LYS A 23 -11.83 2.65 9.85
N MET A 24 -12.97 3.30 9.59
CA MET A 24 -14.18 2.69 9.01
C MET A 24 -14.05 2.37 7.52
N LEU A 25 -13.22 3.10 6.78
CA LEU A 25 -12.97 2.79 5.37
C LEU A 25 -12.25 1.43 5.21
N PHE A 26 -11.33 1.13 6.15
CA PHE A 26 -10.49 -0.07 6.14
C PHE A 26 -11.04 -1.25 6.97
N HIS A 27 -12.02 -1.03 7.87
CA HIS A 27 -12.65 -2.08 8.68
C HIS A 27 -14.16 -2.16 8.41
N PRO A 28 -14.80 -3.36 8.40
CA PRO A 28 -14.22 -4.67 8.69
C PRO A 28 -13.43 -5.23 7.50
N LYS A 29 -12.25 -5.81 7.80
CA LYS A 29 -11.37 -6.43 6.80
C LYS A 29 -12.01 -7.67 6.17
N GLU A 30 -12.74 -8.42 6.99
CA GLU A 30 -13.49 -9.60 6.59
C GLU A 30 -14.98 -9.25 6.41
N GLU A 31 -15.62 -9.88 5.44
CA GLU A 31 -17.05 -9.72 5.21
C GLU A 31 -17.85 -10.25 6.41
N LYS A 32 -18.50 -9.35 7.15
CA LYS A 32 -19.42 -9.75 8.22
C LYS A 32 -20.84 -9.74 7.69
N ASN A 33 -21.48 -10.91 7.75
CA ASN A 33 -22.90 -11.06 7.49
C ASN A 33 -23.66 -10.75 8.79
N ILE A 34 -24.28 -9.58 8.86
CA ILE A 34 -25.15 -9.20 9.97
C ILE A 34 -26.56 -9.06 9.39
N LEU A 35 -27.49 -9.89 9.87
CA LEU A 35 -28.90 -9.83 9.48
C LEU A 35 -29.18 -9.96 7.96
N GLY A 36 -28.33 -10.69 7.21
CA GLY A 36 -28.45 -10.83 5.75
C GLY A 36 -27.81 -9.69 4.93
N LEU A 37 -27.26 -8.66 5.59
CA LEU A 37 -26.48 -7.61 4.96
C LEU A 37 -24.98 -7.92 5.06
N LYS A 38 -24.31 -7.94 3.91
CA LYS A 38 -22.85 -8.08 3.79
C LYS A 38 -22.18 -6.73 4.08
N ILE A 39 -21.64 -6.57 5.28
CA ILE A 39 -20.89 -5.38 5.68
C ILE A 39 -19.40 -5.69 5.52
N GLN A 40 -18.76 -4.97 4.61
CA GLN A 40 -17.32 -5.01 4.38
C GLN A 40 -16.82 -3.57 4.22
N GLY A 41 -15.61 -3.28 4.73
CA GLY A 41 -14.96 -2.00 4.46
C GLY A 41 -14.90 -1.72 2.96
N ILE A 42 -15.10 -0.46 2.57
CA ILE A 42 -15.13 -0.06 1.14
C ILE A 42 -13.76 -0.33 0.49
N PHE A 43 -12.67 -0.13 1.25
CA PHE A 43 -11.32 -0.36 0.77
C PHE A 43 -11.01 -1.84 0.51
N PRO A 44 -11.15 -2.78 1.46
CA PRO A 44 -10.88 -4.21 1.20
C PRO A 44 -11.73 -4.78 0.06
N LYS A 45 -12.98 -4.31 -0.10
CA LYS A 45 -13.86 -4.72 -1.21
C LYS A 45 -13.31 -4.33 -2.60
N ARG A 46 -12.50 -3.26 -2.69
CA ARG A 46 -12.00 -2.69 -3.97
C ARG A 46 -10.47 -2.61 -4.04
N GLN A 47 -9.76 -3.25 -3.11
CA GLN A 47 -8.30 -3.14 -2.97
C GLN A 47 -7.57 -3.56 -4.25
N GLN A 48 -8.00 -4.63 -4.90
CA GLN A 48 -7.37 -5.13 -6.14
C GLN A 48 -7.46 -4.11 -7.29
N GLN A 49 -8.65 -3.55 -7.51
CA GLN A 49 -8.87 -2.51 -8.53
C GLN A 49 -8.07 -1.24 -8.22
N PHE A 50 -7.96 -0.89 -6.94
CA PHE A 50 -7.19 0.26 -6.50
C PHE A 50 -5.69 0.06 -6.74
N ALA A 51 -5.15 -1.12 -6.41
CA ALA A 51 -3.74 -1.46 -6.62
C ALA A 51 -3.36 -1.43 -8.11
N GLU A 52 -4.23 -1.96 -8.98
CA GLU A 52 -4.01 -1.92 -10.44
C GLU A 52 -3.94 -0.47 -10.96
N LYS A 53 -4.92 0.36 -10.60
CA LYS A 53 -4.96 1.77 -11.03
C LYS A 53 -3.82 2.58 -10.46
N LEU A 54 -3.47 2.36 -9.19
CA LEU A 54 -2.35 3.02 -8.55
C LEU A 54 -1.04 2.61 -9.22
N GLY A 55 -0.85 1.32 -9.55
CA GLY A 55 0.29 0.84 -10.29
C GLY A 55 0.42 1.47 -11.68
N GLN A 56 -0.69 1.58 -12.41
CA GLN A 56 -0.71 2.28 -13.70
C GLN A 56 -0.37 3.77 -13.58
N LEU A 57 -0.88 4.45 -12.56
CA LEU A 57 -0.55 5.86 -12.30
C LEU A 57 0.91 6.05 -11.95
N VAL A 58 1.44 5.26 -11.00
CA VAL A 58 2.85 5.31 -10.61
C VAL A 58 3.77 4.99 -11.80
N SER A 59 3.39 3.99 -12.61
CA SER A 59 4.13 3.62 -13.82
C SER A 59 4.15 4.71 -14.89
N ARG A 60 3.13 5.57 -14.94
CA ARG A 60 3.05 6.66 -15.91
C ARG A 60 3.73 7.93 -15.41
N GLU A 61 3.53 8.26 -14.14
CA GLU A 61 3.89 9.58 -13.58
C GLU A 61 5.24 9.58 -12.85
N LEU A 62 5.63 8.46 -12.22
CA LEU A 62 6.80 8.42 -11.32
C LEU A 62 7.94 7.53 -11.82
N ILE A 63 7.64 6.58 -12.72
CA ILE A 63 8.62 5.63 -13.24
C ILE A 63 8.87 5.93 -14.71
N SER A 64 10.05 6.46 -15.03
CA SER A 64 10.54 6.37 -16.39
C SER A 64 11.04 4.94 -16.62
N PHE A 65 10.38 4.19 -17.51
CA PHE A 65 10.80 2.83 -17.87
C PHE A 65 12.28 2.77 -18.30
N SER A 66 12.82 3.87 -18.84
CA SER A 66 14.25 4.01 -19.19
C SER A 66 15.17 3.83 -17.99
N ASP A 67 14.80 4.36 -16.83
CA ASP A 67 15.67 4.44 -15.66
C ASP A 67 15.72 3.08 -14.95
N ILE A 68 14.59 2.38 -14.93
CA ILE A 68 14.51 0.99 -14.47
C ILE A 68 15.29 0.07 -15.41
N ALA A 69 15.11 0.20 -16.73
CA ALA A 69 15.82 -0.62 -17.71
C ALA A 69 17.34 -0.42 -17.64
N ASN A 70 17.80 0.82 -17.47
CA ASN A 70 19.22 1.12 -17.30
C ASN A 70 19.76 0.58 -15.96
N LYS A 71 19.00 0.65 -14.87
CA LYS A 71 19.41 0.12 -13.55
C LYS A 71 19.52 -1.41 -13.53
N ILE A 72 18.65 -2.10 -14.27
CA ILE A 72 18.61 -3.57 -14.40
C ILE A 72 19.71 -4.09 -15.33
N ASN A 73 20.02 -3.37 -16.42
CA ASN A 73 21.10 -3.74 -17.35
C ASN A 73 22.52 -3.50 -16.81
N ASN A 74 22.66 -2.80 -15.68
CA ASN A 74 23.97 -2.60 -15.07
C ASN A 74 24.49 -3.89 -14.42
N PRO A 75 25.65 -4.42 -14.88
CA PRO A 75 26.20 -5.69 -14.41
C PRO A 75 26.52 -5.69 -12.91
N GLU A 76 26.79 -4.54 -12.29
CA GLU A 76 26.97 -4.43 -10.83
C GLU A 76 25.69 -4.69 -10.02
N THR A 77 24.49 -4.37 -10.54
CA THR A 77 23.21 -4.63 -9.86
C THR A 77 22.87 -6.12 -9.90
N ILE A 78 23.14 -6.76 -11.05
CA ILE A 78 22.96 -8.21 -11.25
C ILE A 78 23.91 -8.99 -10.33
N ALA A 79 25.17 -8.56 -10.22
CA ALA A 79 26.16 -9.20 -9.33
C ALA A 79 25.76 -9.15 -7.84
N ARG A 80 25.08 -8.08 -7.39
CA ARG A 80 24.62 -7.93 -6.01
C ARG A 80 23.28 -8.62 -5.70
N ALA A 81 22.43 -8.81 -6.70
CA ALA A 81 21.18 -9.56 -6.59
C ALA A 81 21.38 -11.09 -6.74
N MET A 82 22.56 -11.51 -7.22
CA MET A 82 22.93 -12.91 -7.46
C MET A 82 23.83 -13.59 -6.38
N PRO A 83 23.83 -13.27 -5.07
CA PRO A 83 24.71 -13.95 -4.12
C PRO A 83 24.21 -15.34 -3.62
N SER A 84 23.07 -15.88 -4.09
CA SER A 84 22.54 -17.15 -3.53
C SER A 84 22.11 -18.24 -4.52
N SER A 85 22.18 -18.05 -5.84
CA SER A 85 21.77 -19.10 -6.80
C SER A 85 22.88 -20.14 -7.10
N LYS A 86 24.14 -19.89 -6.71
CA LYS A 86 25.26 -20.80 -7.05
C LYS A 86 25.57 -21.85 -5.97
N SER A 87 24.99 -21.72 -4.77
CA SER A 87 25.20 -22.67 -3.67
C SER A 87 24.33 -23.93 -3.76
N ILE A 88 23.26 -23.94 -4.58
CA ILE A 88 22.34 -25.09 -4.68
C ILE A 88 22.90 -26.20 -5.62
N SER A 89 23.67 -25.86 -6.65
CA SER A 89 24.19 -26.87 -7.59
C SER A 89 25.38 -27.69 -7.07
N ILE A 90 26.09 -27.25 -6.03
CA ILE A 90 27.33 -27.92 -5.58
C ILE A 90 27.03 -29.14 -4.68
N ASN A 91 25.82 -29.23 -4.10
CA ASN A 91 25.42 -30.35 -3.23
C ASN A 91 24.69 -31.49 -3.97
N LEU A 92 24.55 -31.41 -5.30
CA LEU A 92 23.91 -32.42 -6.15
C LEU A 92 24.93 -33.29 -6.92
N LEU A 93 26.23 -33.02 -6.75
CA LEU A 93 27.33 -33.76 -7.39
C LEU A 93 28.34 -34.34 -6.38
N LYS A 94 27.95 -34.46 -5.12
CA LYS A 94 28.73 -35.08 -4.05
C LYS A 94 27.89 -36.15 -3.37
#